data_AF-K1V7B2-F1
#
_entry.id   AF-K1V7B2-F1
#
_cell.length_a   1.000
_cell.length_b   1.000
_cell.length_c   1.000
_cell.angle_alpha   90.00
_cell.angle_beta   90.00
_cell.angle_gamma   90.00
#
_symmetry.space_group_name_H-M   'P 1'
#
loop_
_entity.id
_entity.type
_entity.pdbx_description
1 polymer ?
#
loop_
_entity_poly.entity_id
_entity_poly.type
_entity_poly.pdbx_seq_one_letter_code
_entity_poly.pdbx_strand_id
1 'polypeptide(L)'
;TPLKEMKGYFQVNLECYDANGGLIRTYKRLLADYRNGQQQVDPITTWDYWEINAEGVQSVKFNFEGSDSGAYGLNTPAYICIDDITIQ
;
A
#
# COMPACT_ATOMS: atom_id res chain seq x y z
N THR A 1 -16.15 -3.92 -10.85
CA THR A 1 -15.40 -4.44 -9.68
C THR A 1 -15.98 -3.76 -8.46
N PRO A 2 -16.06 -4.44 -7.30
CA PRO A 2 -16.67 -3.88 -6.10
C PRO A 2 -16.16 -2.47 -5.76
N LEU A 3 -14.84 -2.25 -5.87
CA LEU A 3 -14.21 -0.94 -5.67
C LEU A 3 -14.71 0.14 -6.65
N LYS A 4 -14.93 -0.16 -7.94
CA LYS A 4 -15.47 0.82 -8.92
C LYS A 4 -16.91 1.19 -8.58
N GLU A 5 -17.73 0.20 -8.22
CA GLU A 5 -19.17 0.39 -7.93
C GLU A 5 -19.38 1.21 -6.66
N MET A 6 -18.59 0.94 -5.62
CA MET A 6 -18.66 1.68 -4.36
C MET A 6 -17.87 3.00 -4.36
N LYS A 7 -17.20 3.34 -5.47
CA LYS A 7 -16.28 4.50 -5.56
C LYS A 7 -15.19 4.47 -4.49
N GLY A 8 -14.65 3.28 -4.26
CA GLY A 8 -13.67 2.99 -3.22
C GLY A 8 -12.24 3.12 -3.67
N TYR A 9 -11.33 2.87 -2.73
CA TYR A 9 -9.89 2.80 -2.94
C TYR A 9 -9.29 1.56 -2.27
N PHE A 10 -8.10 1.18 -2.73
CA PHE A 10 -7.25 0.16 -2.12
C PHE A 10 -5.81 0.67 -2.12
N GLN A 11 -5.13 0.53 -0.98
CA GLN A 11 -3.81 1.09 -0.74
C GLN A 11 -2.95 0.12 0.06
N VAL A 12 -1.64 0.15 -0.22
CA VAL A 12 -0.62 -0.46 0.62
C VAL A 12 0.15 0.63 1.38
N ASN A 13 0.41 0.35 2.65
CA ASN A 13 1.22 1.15 3.57
C ASN A 13 2.51 0.39 3.85
N LEU A 14 3.65 0.95 3.47
CA LEU A 14 4.97 0.42 3.80
C LEU A 14 5.51 1.22 4.99
N GLU A 15 5.59 0.58 6.14
CA GLU A 15 6.07 1.14 7.40
C GLU A 15 7.53 0.73 7.63
N CYS A 16 8.42 1.69 7.80
CA CYS A 16 9.85 1.50 8.07
C CYS A 16 10.14 1.68 9.55
N TYR A 17 10.89 0.77 10.16
CA TYR A 17 11.21 0.79 11.58
C TYR A 17 12.71 0.73 11.86
N ASP A 18 13.14 1.35 12.95
CA ASP A 18 14.52 1.28 13.46
C ASP A 18 14.79 -0.05 14.23
N ALA A 19 16.02 -0.21 14.73
CA ALA A 19 16.46 -1.40 15.46
C ALA A 19 15.67 -1.66 16.76
N ASN A 20 15.06 -0.63 17.34
CA ASN A 20 14.30 -0.68 18.58
C ASN A 20 12.79 -0.82 18.34
N GLY A 21 12.36 -0.94 17.08
CA GLY A 21 10.95 -0.97 16.68
C GLY A 21 10.28 0.41 16.64
N GLY A 22 11.04 1.49 16.68
CA GLY A 22 10.55 2.85 16.47
C GLY A 22 10.15 3.08 15.00
N LEU A 23 8.94 3.57 14.75
CA LEU A 23 8.48 3.90 13.40
C LEU A 23 9.27 5.12 12.88
N ILE A 24 10.00 4.93 11.78
CA ILE A 24 10.77 5.98 11.11
C ILE A 24 9.89 6.72 10.10
N ARG A 25 9.18 5.96 9.24
CA ARG A 25 8.42 6.52 8.12
C ARG A 25 7.35 5.55 7.63
N THR A 26 6.26 6.09 7.10
CA THR A 26 5.28 5.31 6.33
C THR A 26 5.21 5.86 4.91
N TYR A 27 5.41 5.00 3.91
CA TYR A 27 5.10 5.29 2.51
C TYR A 27 3.74 4.72 2.18
N LYS A 28 2.96 5.45 1.38
CA LYS A 28 1.61 5.06 0.97
C LYS A 28 1.54 4.98 -0.53
N ARG A 29 0.93 3.93 -1.06
CA ARG A 29 0.73 3.77 -2.49
C ARG A 29 -0.67 3.26 -2.79
N LEU A 30 -1.44 4.06 -3.51
CA LEU A 30 -2.74 3.66 -4.04
C LEU A 30 -2.51 2.60 -5.12
N LEU A 31 -3.17 1.45 -4.94
CA LEU A 31 -3.23 0.38 -5.94
C LEU A 31 -4.50 0.47 -6.77
N ALA A 32 -5.54 1.12 -6.26
CA ALA A 32 -6.72 1.56 -7.02
C ALA A 32 -7.41 2.71 -6.30
N ASP A 33 -7.99 3.65 -7.04
CA ASP A 33 -8.80 4.75 -6.49
C ASP A 33 -9.88 5.19 -7.47
N TYR A 34 -11.13 5.06 -7.06
CA TYR A 34 -12.31 5.46 -7.82
C TYR A 34 -13.18 6.46 -7.07
N ARG A 35 -12.63 7.06 -6.00
CA ARG A 35 -13.35 8.07 -5.22
C ARG A 35 -13.67 9.29 -6.08
N ASN A 36 -14.88 9.82 -5.92
CA ASN A 36 -15.30 11.02 -6.62
C ASN A 36 -14.38 12.22 -6.31
N GLY A 37 -13.99 12.97 -7.33
CA GLY A 37 -13.16 14.17 -7.18
C GLY A 37 -11.66 13.91 -6.98
N GLN A 38 -11.24 12.63 -7.02
CA GLN A 38 -9.82 12.25 -7.06
C GLN A 38 -9.42 11.88 -8.50
N GLN A 39 -8.13 11.97 -8.80
CA GLN A 39 -7.61 11.35 -10.02
C GLN A 39 -7.81 9.83 -9.90
N GLN A 40 -8.45 9.25 -10.91
CA GLN A 40 -8.66 7.81 -10.90
C GLN A 40 -7.34 7.06 -11.05
N VAL A 41 -7.17 6.04 -10.22
CA VAL A 41 -6.03 5.12 -10.26
C VAL A 41 -6.59 3.75 -10.63
N ASP A 42 -6.32 3.29 -11.84
CA ASP A 42 -6.59 1.91 -12.23
C ASP A 42 -5.54 0.97 -11.62
N PRO A 43 -5.83 -0.34 -11.50
CA PRO A 43 -4.90 -1.29 -10.92
C PRO A 43 -3.57 -1.34 -11.66
N ILE A 44 -2.49 -1.40 -10.90
CA ILE A 44 -1.15 -1.62 -11.44
C ILE A 44 -1.08 -3.04 -12.00
N THR A 45 -0.82 -3.16 -13.30
CA THR A 45 -0.79 -4.43 -14.04
C THR A 45 0.61 -4.80 -14.55
N THR A 46 1.60 -3.95 -14.28
CA THR A 46 3.01 -4.15 -14.62
C THR A 46 3.87 -3.84 -13.39
N TRP A 47 5.10 -4.36 -13.36
CA TRP A 47 6.04 -4.02 -12.29
C TRP A 47 6.31 -2.52 -12.26
N ASP A 48 6.25 -1.93 -11.08
CA ASP A 48 6.58 -0.53 -10.87
C ASP A 48 7.51 -0.38 -9.67
N TYR A 49 8.60 0.36 -9.89
CA TYR A 49 9.63 0.56 -8.88
C TYR A 49 9.12 1.48 -7.77
N TRP A 50 9.26 1.04 -6.52
CA TRP A 50 8.90 1.84 -5.37
C TRP A 50 10.15 2.20 -4.56
N GLU A 51 10.60 3.44 -4.74
CA GLU A 51 11.74 3.98 -4.02
C GLU A 51 11.40 4.23 -2.53
N ILE A 52 12.28 3.77 -1.64
CA ILE A 52 12.18 3.92 -0.18
C ILE A 52 13.42 4.66 0.30
N ASN A 53 13.32 5.98 0.44
CA ASN A 53 14.42 6.85 0.86
C ASN A 53 14.32 7.18 2.35
N ALA A 54 14.68 6.22 3.20
CA ALA A 54 14.72 6.42 4.65
C ALA A 54 16.02 5.87 5.23
N GLU A 55 16.67 6.66 6.08
CA GLU A 55 17.88 6.26 6.78
C GLU A 55 17.56 5.51 8.08
N GLY A 56 18.46 4.63 8.51
CA GLY A 56 18.34 3.92 9.79
C GLY A 56 17.30 2.80 9.83
N VAL A 57 16.70 2.43 8.68
CA VAL A 57 15.69 1.37 8.60
C VAL A 57 16.32 0.00 8.84
N GLN A 58 15.71 -0.78 9.72
CA GLN A 58 16.11 -2.16 10.05
C GLN A 58 15.03 -3.19 9.71
N SER A 59 13.77 -2.78 9.66
CA SER A 59 12.69 -3.63 9.17
C SER A 59 11.62 -2.83 8.46
N VAL A 60 10.89 -3.49 7.55
CA VAL A 60 9.72 -2.94 6.88
C VAL A 60 8.51 -3.84 7.10
N LYS A 61 7.34 -3.22 7.23
CA LYS A 61 6.05 -3.90 7.36
C LYS A 61 5.10 -3.38 6.30
N PHE A 62 4.44 -4.29 5.60
CA PHE A 62 3.39 -3.96 4.65
C PHE A 62 2.02 -4.14 5.32
N ASN A 63 1.23 -3.08 5.35
CA ASN A 63 -0.18 -3.11 5.76
C ASN A 63 -1.06 -2.68 4.60
N PHE A 64 -2.34 -3.02 4.69
CA PHE A 64 -3.32 -2.73 3.66
C PHE A 64 -4.47 -1.94 4.25
N GLU A 65 -4.95 -0.95 3.50
CA GLU A 65 -6.16 -0.21 3.82
C GLU A 65 -7.02 -0.06 2.56
N GLY A 66 -8.34 -0.07 2.73
CA GLY A 66 -9.24 0.04 1.60
C GLY A 66 -10.70 0.22 2.00
N SER A 67 -11.48 0.74 1.07
CA SER A 67 -12.90 1.05 1.30
C SER A 67 -13.77 -0.21 1.37
N ASP A 68 -13.38 -1.25 0.66
CA ASP A 68 -14.07 -2.54 0.67
C ASP A 68 -13.66 -3.34 1.91
N SER A 69 -14.17 -2.89 3.06
CA SER A 69 -13.92 -3.43 4.39
C SER A 69 -15.23 -3.66 5.14
N GLY A 70 -15.24 -4.63 6.05
CA GLY A 70 -16.35 -4.92 6.95
C GLY A 70 -15.91 -5.14 8.40
N ALA A 71 -16.81 -5.69 9.23
CA ALA A 71 -16.56 -5.91 10.66
C ALA A 71 -15.35 -6.84 10.96
N TYR A 72 -14.96 -7.67 10.00
CA TYR A 72 -13.89 -8.66 10.13
C TYR A 72 -12.60 -8.27 9.39
N GLY A 73 -12.52 -7.04 8.86
CA GLY A 73 -11.37 -6.53 8.12
C GLY A 73 -11.66 -6.29 6.65
N LEU A 74 -10.59 -6.22 5.86
CA LEU A 74 -10.65 -5.93 4.43
C LEU A 74 -11.24 -7.13 3.66
N ASN A 75 -12.22 -6.88 2.79
CA ASN A 75 -12.78 -7.90 1.90
C ASN A 75 -11.94 -8.03 0.61
N THR A 76 -11.38 -6.91 0.14
CA THR A 76 -10.40 -6.93 -0.95
C THR A 76 -9.17 -7.76 -0.52
N PRO A 77 -8.69 -8.71 -1.34
CA PRO A 77 -7.55 -9.53 -0.97
C PRO A 77 -6.30 -8.68 -0.67
N ALA A 78 -5.75 -8.82 0.53
CA ALA A 78 -4.58 -8.09 1.02
C ALA A 78 -3.27 -8.74 0.51
N TYR A 79 -3.12 -8.88 -0.80
CA TYR A 79 -1.95 -9.48 -1.45
C TYR A 79 -1.32 -8.51 -2.45
N ILE A 80 0.01 -8.53 -2.49
CA ILE A 80 0.85 -7.85 -3.51
C ILE A 80 1.99 -8.76 -3.91
N CYS A 81 2.55 -8.50 -5.08
CA CYS A 81 3.81 -9.08 -5.52
C CYS A 81 4.95 -8.08 -5.23
N ILE A 82 6.09 -8.59 -4.78
CA ILE A 82 7.31 -7.81 -4.55
C ILE A 82 8.44 -8.61 -5.18
N ASP A 83 9.33 -7.95 -5.90
CA ASP A 83 10.52 -8.54 -6.51
C ASP A 83 11.68 -7.54 -6.50
N ASP A 84 12.89 -8.02 -6.77
CA ASP A 84 14.12 -7.22 -6.92
C ASP A 84 14.36 -6.23 -5.75
N ILE A 85 14.24 -6.71 -4.52
CA ILE A 85 14.54 -5.91 -3.33
C ILE A 85 16.04 -5.57 -3.32
N THR A 86 16.35 -4.27 -3.42
CA THR A 86 17.71 -3.73 -3.38
C THR A 86 17.91 -2.90 -2.11
N ILE A 87 19.11 -2.99 -1.54
CA ILE A 87 19.54 -2.23 -0.36
C ILE A 87 20.84 -1.54 -0.75
N GLN A 88 20.96 -0.25 -0.43
CA GLN A 88 22.14 0.58 -0.74
C GLN A 88 22.71 1.18 0.53
#